data_AF-N1PCS1-F1
#
_entry.id   AF-N1PCS1-F1
#
_cell.length_a   1.000
_cell.length_b   1.000
_cell.length_c   1.000
_cell.angle_alpha   90.00
_cell.angle_beta   90.00
_cell.angle_gamma   90.00
#
_symmetry.space_group_name_H-M   'P 1'
#
loop_
_entity.id
_entity.type
_entity.pdbx_description
1 polymer ?
#
loop_
_entity_poly.entity_id
_entity_poly.type
_entity_poly.pdbx_seq_one_letter_code
_entity_poly.pdbx_strand_id
1 'polypeptide(L)'
;MDSDWTASALFSPSKARVQQAQAKDWAAVDAWLLKRYGSRMPTFERNEDTLQALLTLANLNESADEQRSQIERIEKSALQSLSTPPRGICEEVLHAMQLELINETHLDTLAEIAVALDCPSTDATAMASAMINLISNDFEMKQQLQRTQAQLDALKHEQARSTQILADLKGDDFEPPSDTVATTTEWIRGAKHLKAKVAEYEERIAASRPSTAGNTFAIFHRKAEAVSDQRERFARLEAELRAFNGLPADPRAARKKVEEAREQLRKLTTKRDRVFEQMVE
;
A
#
# COMPACT_ATOMS: atom_id res chain seq x y z
N MET A 1 -21.06 39.69 -88.90
CA MET A 1 -20.65 39.75 -87.49
C MET A 1 -20.98 38.39 -86.92
N ASP A 2 -20.04 37.44 -86.99
CA ASP A 2 -20.10 36.12 -86.33
C ASP A 2 -18.70 35.52 -86.47
N SER A 3 -17.78 36.08 -85.68
CA SER A 3 -16.35 35.79 -85.70
C SER A 3 -15.87 35.22 -84.36
N ASP A 4 -16.75 34.54 -83.61
CA ASP A 4 -16.46 34.12 -82.21
C ASP A 4 -16.54 32.59 -81.98
N TRP A 5 -16.77 31.77 -83.01
CA TRP A 5 -17.03 30.32 -82.82
C TRP A 5 -15.82 29.38 -82.95
N THR A 6 -14.61 29.86 -83.27
CA THR A 6 -13.42 28.99 -83.43
C THR A 6 -12.35 29.16 -82.35
N ALA A 7 -12.35 30.26 -81.58
CA ALA A 7 -11.37 30.48 -80.50
C ALA A 7 -11.76 29.78 -79.19
N SER A 8 -13.07 29.63 -78.91
CA SER A 8 -13.57 29.01 -77.66
C SER A 8 -13.47 27.48 -77.66
N ALA A 9 -13.33 26.84 -78.83
CA ALA A 9 -13.19 25.39 -78.95
C ALA A 9 -11.74 24.87 -78.80
N LEU A 10 -10.73 25.75 -78.93
CA LEU A 10 -9.31 25.38 -78.80
C LEU A 10 -8.77 25.51 -77.38
N PHE A 11 -9.48 26.22 -76.49
CA PHE A 11 -9.18 26.32 -75.07
C PHE A 11 -10.42 26.00 -74.24
N SER A 12 -10.83 24.73 -74.20
CA SER A 12 -11.76 24.28 -73.16
C SER A 12 -11.01 24.32 -71.82
N PRO A 13 -11.44 25.12 -70.81
CA PRO A 13 -10.78 25.22 -69.50
C PRO A 13 -10.56 23.86 -68.84
N SER A 14 -11.43 22.88 -69.13
CA SER A 14 -11.30 21.51 -68.67
C SER A 14 -10.09 20.77 -69.28
N LYS A 15 -9.80 20.94 -70.59
CA LYS A 15 -8.64 20.32 -71.23
C LYS A 15 -7.32 20.98 -70.81
N ALA A 16 -7.32 22.31 -70.70
CA ALA A 16 -6.15 23.05 -70.23
C ALA A 16 -5.80 22.68 -68.78
N ARG A 17 -6.80 22.49 -67.91
CA ARG A 17 -6.59 22.07 -66.52
C ARG A 17 -6.07 20.62 -66.42
N VAL A 18 -6.56 19.72 -67.27
CA VAL A 18 -6.06 18.32 -67.35
C VAL A 18 -4.61 18.30 -67.83
N GLN A 19 -4.27 19.07 -68.86
CA GLN A 19 -2.88 19.20 -69.34
C GLN A 19 -1.96 19.83 -68.30
N GLN A 20 -2.44 20.83 -67.55
CA GLN A 20 -1.67 21.45 -66.47
C GLN A 20 -1.45 20.49 -65.29
N ALA A 21 -2.44 19.66 -64.95
CA ALA A 21 -2.30 18.60 -63.94
C ALA A 21 -1.29 17.54 -64.39
N GLN A 22 -1.42 17.01 -65.61
CA GLN A 22 -0.47 16.06 -66.19
C GLN A 22 0.95 16.64 -66.27
N ALA A 23 1.12 17.92 -66.63
CA ALA A 23 2.42 18.57 -66.64
C ALA A 23 3.05 18.68 -65.24
N LYS A 24 2.23 18.93 -64.21
CA LYS A 24 2.67 18.96 -62.81
C LYS A 24 3.08 17.56 -62.34
N ASP A 25 2.32 16.54 -62.71
CA ASP A 25 2.60 15.15 -62.37
C ASP A 25 3.89 14.66 -63.05
N TRP A 26 4.12 15.03 -64.31
CA TRP A 26 5.39 14.78 -65.00
C TRP A 26 6.55 15.50 -64.34
N ALA A 27 6.38 16.75 -63.89
CA ALA A 27 7.42 17.48 -63.17
C ALA A 27 7.77 16.81 -61.83
N ALA A 28 6.78 16.22 -61.14
CA ALA A 28 7.00 15.45 -59.92
C ALA A 28 7.79 14.15 -60.19
N VAL A 29 7.45 13.42 -61.26
CA VAL A 29 8.19 12.23 -61.70
C VAL A 29 9.62 12.58 -62.12
N ASP A 30 9.82 13.65 -62.88
CA ASP A 30 11.15 14.09 -63.31
C ASP A 30 12.01 14.49 -62.09
N ALA A 31 11.44 15.21 -61.11
CA ALA A 31 12.14 15.57 -59.87
C ALA A 31 12.50 14.32 -59.03
N TRP A 32 11.60 13.35 -58.94
CA TRP A 32 11.84 12.09 -58.24
C TRP A 32 12.91 11.24 -58.93
N LEU A 33 12.88 11.12 -60.26
CA LEU A 33 13.88 10.40 -61.04
C LEU A 33 15.25 11.09 -60.96
N LEU A 34 15.30 12.43 -60.97
CA LEU A 34 16.53 13.19 -60.78
C LEU A 34 17.12 12.97 -59.38
N LYS A 35 16.28 12.89 -58.33
CA LYS A 35 16.71 12.57 -56.97
C LYS A 35 17.31 11.16 -56.88
N ARG A 36 16.79 10.18 -57.63
CA ARG A 36 17.24 8.78 -57.59
C ARG A 36 18.43 8.47 -58.50
N TYR A 37 18.46 9.03 -59.71
CA TYR A 37 19.44 8.69 -60.75
C TYR A 37 20.40 9.84 -61.10
N GLY A 38 20.21 11.02 -60.52
CA GLY A 38 21.02 12.21 -60.80
C GLY A 38 20.93 12.62 -62.27
N SER A 39 22.08 12.91 -62.90
CA SER A 39 22.17 13.35 -64.29
C SER A 39 22.14 12.22 -65.32
N ARG A 40 22.00 10.95 -64.90
CA ARG A 40 22.00 9.76 -65.79
C ARG A 40 20.62 9.12 -65.86
N MET A 41 19.64 9.90 -66.29
CA MET A 41 18.26 9.46 -66.44
C MET A 41 18.09 8.62 -67.71
N PRO A 42 17.58 7.38 -67.62
CA PRO A 42 17.25 6.57 -68.80
C PRO A 42 16.14 7.24 -69.63
N THR A 43 16.22 7.15 -70.95
CA THR A 43 15.14 7.61 -71.84
C THR A 43 13.98 6.64 -71.79
N PHE A 44 12.75 7.16 -71.64
CA PHE A 44 11.53 6.37 -71.68
C PHE A 44 10.43 7.13 -72.43
N GLU A 45 9.40 6.40 -72.84
CA GLU A 45 8.26 6.94 -73.57
C GLU A 45 7.28 7.62 -72.60
N ARG A 46 6.83 8.84 -72.92
CA ARG A 46 5.90 9.62 -72.08
C ARG A 46 4.45 9.34 -72.48
N ASN A 47 3.91 8.25 -71.96
CA ASN A 47 2.49 7.86 -72.12
C ASN A 47 1.74 7.96 -70.79
N GLU A 48 0.41 8.07 -70.81
CA GLU A 48 -0.41 8.15 -69.58
C GLU A 48 -0.20 6.92 -68.68
N ASP A 49 -0.13 5.73 -69.27
CA ASP A 49 0.13 4.48 -68.53
C ASP A 49 1.50 4.51 -67.84
N THR A 50 2.51 5.09 -68.49
CA THR A 50 3.85 5.24 -67.90
C THR A 50 3.88 6.29 -66.79
N LEU A 51 3.09 7.36 -66.91
CA LEU A 51 2.94 8.37 -65.86
C LEU A 51 2.34 7.76 -64.60
N GLN A 52 1.24 7.02 -64.75
CA GLN A 52 0.58 6.34 -63.64
C GLN A 52 1.50 5.30 -62.99
N ALA A 53 2.23 4.51 -63.79
CA ALA A 53 3.19 3.55 -63.28
C ALA A 53 4.35 4.21 -62.52
N LEU A 54 4.88 5.34 -63.02
CA LEU A 54 5.99 6.03 -62.37
C LEU A 54 5.55 6.79 -61.11
N LEU A 55 4.36 7.38 -61.08
CA LEU A 55 3.81 8.02 -59.88
C LEU A 55 3.53 7.00 -58.77
N THR A 56 2.95 5.86 -59.13
CA THR A 56 2.68 4.78 -58.17
C THR A 56 3.99 4.23 -57.59
N LEU A 57 5.01 4.00 -58.43
CA LEU A 57 6.35 3.62 -57.98
C LEU A 57 7.02 4.70 -57.12
N ALA A 58 6.87 5.98 -57.47
CA ALA A 58 7.42 7.08 -56.70
C ALA A 58 6.84 7.14 -55.29
N ASN A 59 5.51 7.05 -55.18
CA ASN A 59 4.80 7.03 -53.91
C ASN A 59 5.15 5.80 -53.07
N LEU A 60 5.20 4.60 -53.68
CA LEU A 60 5.60 3.39 -52.98
C LEU A 60 7.04 3.48 -52.45
N ASN A 61 7.96 4.00 -53.26
CA ASN A 61 9.34 4.21 -52.82
C ASN A 61 9.47 5.24 -51.70
N GLU A 62 8.69 6.33 -51.75
CA GLU A 62 8.69 7.35 -50.69
C GLU A 62 8.12 6.77 -49.38
N SER A 63 7.02 6.02 -49.45
CA SER A 63 6.46 5.31 -48.29
C SER A 63 7.42 4.28 -47.70
N ALA A 64 8.17 3.55 -48.54
CA ALA A 64 9.15 2.57 -48.09
C ALA A 64 10.36 3.24 -47.44
N ASP A 65 10.84 4.36 -47.98
CA ASP A 65 11.91 5.16 -47.37
C ASP A 65 11.48 5.71 -46.00
N GLU A 66 10.23 6.20 -45.88
CA GLU A 66 9.66 6.67 -44.61
C GLU A 66 9.60 5.53 -43.58
N GLN A 67 9.09 4.36 -43.95
CA GLN A 67 9.05 3.18 -43.08
C GLN A 67 10.44 2.79 -42.60
N ARG A 68 11.43 2.74 -43.51
CA ARG A 68 12.81 2.40 -43.17
C ARG A 68 13.42 3.40 -42.18
N SER A 69 13.16 4.70 -42.36
CA SER A 69 13.64 5.73 -41.45
C SER A 69 13.04 5.60 -40.04
N GLN A 70 11.79 5.14 -39.92
CA GLN A 70 11.13 4.91 -38.63
C GLN A 70 11.73 3.69 -37.92
N ILE A 71 11.98 2.60 -38.65
CA ILE A 71 12.63 1.39 -38.11
C ILE A 71 14.03 1.73 -37.58
N GLU A 72 14.85 2.44 -38.37
CA GLU A 72 16.21 2.82 -37.94
C GLU A 72 16.19 3.68 -36.67
N ARG A 73 15.20 4.57 -36.52
CA ARG A 73 15.03 5.37 -35.30
C ARG A 73 14.67 4.51 -34.09
N ILE A 74 13.79 3.53 -34.27
CA ILE A 74 13.38 2.60 -33.21
C ILE A 74 14.57 1.72 -32.80
N GLU A 75 15.29 1.15 -33.76
CA GLU A 75 16.48 0.34 -33.51
C GLU A 75 17.55 1.13 -32.75
N LYS A 76 17.82 2.37 -33.18
CA LYS A 76 18.77 3.25 -32.49
C LYS A 76 18.34 3.55 -31.06
N SER A 77 17.06 3.79 -30.82
CA SER A 77 16.50 4.01 -29.48
C SER A 77 16.59 2.75 -28.60
N ALA A 78 16.29 1.59 -29.15
CA ALA A 78 16.38 0.30 -28.46
C ALA A 78 17.84 -0.05 -28.12
N LEU A 79 18.77 0.16 -29.06
CA LEU A 79 20.21 -0.03 -28.83
C LEU A 79 20.75 0.95 -27.78
N GLN A 80 20.28 2.20 -27.76
CA GLN A 80 20.65 3.15 -26.69
C GLN A 80 20.13 2.70 -25.32
N SER A 81 18.92 2.14 -25.26
CA SER A 81 18.33 1.62 -24.02
C SER A 81 19.09 0.39 -23.50
N LEU A 82 19.55 -0.49 -24.39
CA LEU A 82 20.35 -1.68 -24.06
C LEU A 82 21.83 -1.36 -23.77
N SER A 83 22.38 -0.36 -24.46
CA SER A 83 23.78 0.08 -24.28
C SER A 83 23.96 0.96 -23.05
N THR A 84 22.88 1.46 -22.46
CA THR A 84 22.96 2.12 -21.15
C THR A 84 23.16 1.01 -20.12
N PRO A 85 24.36 0.86 -19.52
CA PRO A 85 24.55 -0.14 -18.47
C PRO A 85 23.52 0.13 -17.37
N PRO A 86 22.97 -0.90 -16.70
CA PRO A 86 22.05 -0.71 -15.60
C PRO A 86 22.80 0.01 -14.48
N ARG A 87 22.76 1.35 -14.49
CA ARG A 87 23.18 2.17 -13.36
C ARG A 87 22.17 1.95 -12.26
N GLY A 88 22.39 0.87 -11.52
CA GLY A 88 22.87 1.04 -10.18
C GLY A 88 21.87 1.58 -9.18
N ILE A 89 20.57 1.32 -9.29
CA ILE A 89 19.72 1.39 -8.08
C ILE A 89 20.37 0.53 -6.98
N CYS A 90 20.94 -0.62 -7.35
CA CYS A 90 21.72 -1.44 -6.43
C CYS A 90 23.06 -0.81 -6.02
N GLU A 91 23.74 -0.07 -6.89
CA GLU A 91 25.08 0.48 -6.63
C GLU A 91 25.00 1.76 -5.79
N GLU A 92 24.02 2.62 -6.03
CA GLU A 92 23.70 3.78 -5.21
C GLU A 92 23.16 3.37 -3.83
N VAL A 93 22.29 2.36 -3.77
CA VAL A 93 21.80 1.82 -2.49
C VAL A 93 22.92 1.11 -1.72
N LEU A 94 23.78 0.34 -2.39
CA LEU A 94 24.96 -0.26 -1.76
C LEU A 94 25.95 0.80 -1.30
N HIS A 95 26.17 1.86 -2.08
CA HIS A 95 27.05 2.96 -1.70
C HIS A 95 26.49 3.74 -0.51
N ALA A 96 25.18 4.02 -0.48
CA ALA A 96 24.52 4.65 0.66
C ALA A 96 24.56 3.75 1.90
N MET A 97 24.30 2.44 1.76
CA MET A 97 24.44 1.48 2.84
C MET A 97 25.89 1.40 3.33
N GLN A 98 26.88 1.39 2.44
CA GLN A 98 28.29 1.43 2.82
C GLN A 98 28.63 2.73 3.55
N LEU A 99 28.12 3.89 3.11
CA LEU A 99 28.39 5.17 3.75
C LEU A 99 27.82 5.24 5.17
N GLU A 100 26.63 4.67 5.39
CA GLU A 100 26.01 4.55 6.71
C GLU A 100 26.71 3.50 7.59
N LEU A 101 27.16 2.38 6.99
CA LEU A 101 27.90 1.31 7.67
C LEU A 101 29.36 1.68 8.00
N ILE A 102 29.94 2.66 7.31
CA ILE A 102 31.29 3.19 7.61
C ILE A 102 31.33 3.81 9.01
N ASN A 103 30.21 4.30 9.52
CA ASN A 103 30.07 4.73 10.91
C ASN A 103 29.70 3.53 11.81
N GLU A 104 30.69 2.65 12.04
CA GLU A 104 30.61 1.44 12.91
C GLU A 104 29.93 1.71 14.26
N THR A 105 29.99 2.94 14.76
CA THR A 105 29.36 3.39 16.01
C THR A 105 27.85 3.16 16.06
N HIS A 106 27.13 3.21 14.93
CA HIS A 106 25.68 3.05 14.96
C HIS A 106 25.25 1.61 15.24
N LEU A 107 25.97 0.63 14.70
CA LEU A 107 25.71 -0.78 14.97
C LEU A 107 26.10 -1.16 16.39
N ASP A 108 27.23 -0.64 16.89
CA ASP A 108 27.64 -0.83 18.28
C ASP A 108 26.61 -0.22 19.25
N THR A 109 26.16 1.02 19.00
CA THR A 109 25.10 1.62 19.84
C THR A 109 23.79 0.84 19.76
N LEU A 110 23.44 0.29 18.60
CA LEU A 110 22.23 -0.52 18.45
C LEU A 110 22.35 -1.83 19.23
N ALA A 111 23.51 -2.49 19.17
CA ALA A 111 23.80 -3.69 19.95
C ALA A 111 23.80 -3.39 21.45
N GLU A 112 24.41 -2.29 21.88
CA GLU A 112 24.39 -1.83 23.28
C GLU A 112 22.96 -1.56 23.76
N ILE A 113 22.13 -0.88 22.96
CA ILE A 113 20.73 -0.62 23.32
C ILE A 113 19.94 -1.94 23.36
N ALA A 114 20.18 -2.86 22.43
CA ALA A 114 19.51 -4.17 22.41
C ALA A 114 19.86 -5.00 23.66
N VAL A 115 21.14 -5.01 24.08
CA VAL A 115 21.58 -5.66 25.31
C VAL A 115 21.04 -4.96 26.56
N ALA A 116 21.09 -3.62 26.60
CA ALA A 116 20.60 -2.85 27.74
C ALA A 116 19.09 -2.97 27.95
N LEU A 117 18.32 -3.11 26.86
CA LEU A 117 16.87 -3.35 26.89
C LEU A 117 16.50 -4.83 27.04
N ASP A 118 17.49 -5.73 27.11
CA ASP A 118 17.32 -7.19 27.08
C ASP A 118 16.39 -7.64 25.94
N CYS A 119 16.56 -7.02 24.77
CA CYS A 119 15.73 -7.26 23.59
C CYS A 119 16.46 -8.24 22.66
N PRO A 120 15.88 -9.42 22.36
CA PRO A 120 16.51 -10.41 21.49
C PRO A 120 16.45 -10.05 19.99
N SER A 121 15.82 -8.92 19.65
CA SER A 121 15.65 -8.44 18.28
C SER A 121 16.24 -7.05 18.12
N THR A 122 16.92 -6.81 17.00
CA THR A 122 17.39 -5.49 16.55
C THR A 122 16.32 -4.72 15.77
N ASP A 123 15.08 -5.20 15.77
CA ASP A 123 13.96 -4.48 15.17
C ASP A 123 13.66 -3.19 15.94
N ALA A 124 13.65 -2.06 15.21
CA ALA A 124 13.46 -0.74 15.79
C ALA A 124 12.11 -0.60 16.52
N THR A 125 11.05 -1.26 16.04
CA THR A 125 9.73 -1.17 16.67
C THR A 125 9.66 -1.95 17.98
N ALA A 126 10.29 -3.13 18.02
CA ALA A 126 10.46 -3.92 19.24
C ALA A 126 11.30 -3.16 20.28
N MET A 127 12.43 -2.58 19.88
CA MET A 127 13.30 -1.80 20.78
C MET A 127 12.59 -0.53 21.29
N ALA A 128 11.87 0.18 20.43
CA ALA A 128 11.09 1.35 20.85
C ALA A 128 9.99 0.98 21.86
N SER A 129 9.30 -0.15 21.64
CA SER A 129 8.28 -0.65 22.56
C SER A 129 8.89 -1.05 23.91
N ALA A 130 10.03 -1.72 23.91
CA ALA A 130 10.77 -2.06 25.13
C ALA A 130 11.20 -0.79 25.90
N MET A 131 11.67 0.24 25.19
CA MET A 131 12.06 1.52 25.78
C MET A 131 10.86 2.26 26.39
N ILE A 132 9.70 2.29 25.71
CA ILE A 132 8.46 2.89 26.25
C ILE A 132 8.01 2.15 27.52
N ASN A 133 8.08 0.82 27.52
CA ASN A 133 7.74 0.00 28.69
C ASN A 133 8.68 0.32 29.86
N LEU A 134 9.99 0.45 29.60
CA LEU A 134 10.97 0.80 30.62
C LEU A 134 10.68 2.19 31.23
N ILE A 135 10.41 3.20 30.39
CA ILE A 135 10.06 4.55 30.85
C ILE A 135 8.77 4.54 31.68
N SER A 136 7.77 3.79 31.23
CA SER A 136 6.49 3.65 31.96
C SER A 136 6.71 3.01 33.33
N ASN A 137 7.51 1.95 33.39
CA ASN A 137 7.86 1.27 34.63
C ASN A 137 8.67 2.18 35.58
N ASP A 138 9.63 2.95 35.06
CA ASP A 138 10.40 3.91 35.87
C ASP A 138 9.49 4.98 36.49
N PHE A 139 8.57 5.54 35.70
CA PHE A 139 7.60 6.50 36.20
C PHE A 139 6.66 5.89 37.25
N GLU A 140 6.15 4.69 36.99
CA GLU A 140 5.28 3.99 37.93
C GLU A 140 6.00 3.68 39.25
N MET A 141 7.23 3.18 39.19
CA MET A 141 8.03 2.91 40.39
C MET A 141 8.35 4.18 41.17
N LYS A 142 8.68 5.30 40.50
CA LYS A 142 8.86 6.60 41.16
C LYS A 142 7.58 7.06 41.85
N GLN A 143 6.43 6.90 41.21
CA GLN A 143 5.16 7.27 41.80
C GLN A 143 4.81 6.36 43.00
N GLN A 144 5.06 5.05 42.89
CA GLN A 144 4.87 4.11 44.00
C GLN A 144 5.77 4.47 45.18
N LEU A 145 7.05 4.77 44.94
CA LEU A 145 7.99 5.22 45.97
C LEU A 145 7.47 6.46 46.70
N GLN A 146 7.02 7.48 45.96
CA GLN A 146 6.46 8.70 46.56
C GLN A 146 5.22 8.41 47.43
N ARG A 147 4.33 7.54 46.96
CA ARG A 147 3.13 7.14 47.72
C ARG A 147 3.51 6.40 49.00
N THR A 148 4.41 5.43 48.91
CA THR A 148 4.89 4.67 50.07
C THR A 148 5.61 5.57 51.07
N GLN A 149 6.39 6.53 50.60
CA GLN A 149 7.05 7.50 51.46
C GLN A 149 6.04 8.36 52.22
N ALA A 150 5.02 8.90 51.53
CA ALA A 150 3.96 9.68 52.17
C ALA A 150 3.17 8.85 53.20
N GLN A 151 2.90 7.57 52.90
CA GLN A 151 2.26 6.65 53.84
C GLN A 151 3.11 6.38 55.07
N LEU A 152 4.42 6.17 54.88
CA LEU A 152 5.37 5.96 55.97
C LEU A 152 5.47 7.19 56.86
N ASP A 153 5.50 8.38 56.28
CA ASP A 153 5.52 9.63 57.04
C ASP A 153 4.22 9.81 57.82
N ALA A 154 3.05 9.55 57.22
CA ALA A 154 1.78 9.57 57.93
C ALA A 154 1.73 8.58 59.09
N LEU A 155 2.23 7.35 58.90
CA LEU A 155 2.31 6.34 59.96
C LEU A 155 3.23 6.76 61.09
N LYS A 156 4.38 7.38 60.79
CA LYS A 156 5.29 7.93 61.81
C LYS A 156 4.62 9.06 62.61
N HIS A 157 3.90 9.95 61.94
CA HIS A 157 3.14 11.01 62.62
C HIS A 157 2.06 10.42 63.52
N GLU A 158 1.32 9.42 63.05
CA GLU A 158 0.27 8.77 63.84
C GLU A 158 0.84 7.98 65.02
N GLN A 159 2.00 7.34 64.85
CA GLN A 159 2.74 6.69 65.92
C GLN A 159 3.18 7.71 66.98
N ALA A 160 3.77 8.84 66.57
CA ALA A 160 4.17 9.91 67.47
C ALA A 160 2.96 10.48 68.23
N ARG A 161 1.85 10.71 67.53
CA ARG A 161 0.59 11.17 68.13
C ARG A 161 0.05 10.18 69.15
N SER A 162 -0.01 8.89 68.79
CA SER A 162 -0.51 7.83 69.68
C SER A 162 0.37 7.65 70.91
N THR A 163 1.69 7.73 70.75
CA THR A 163 2.63 7.65 71.88
C THR A 163 2.53 8.86 72.81
N GLN A 164 2.32 10.07 72.25
CA GLN A 164 2.05 11.26 73.05
C GLN A 164 0.73 11.14 73.82
N ILE A 165 -0.36 10.75 73.16
CA ILE A 165 -1.66 10.53 73.84
C ILE A 165 -1.52 9.48 74.94
N LEU A 166 -0.79 8.39 74.71
CA LEU A 166 -0.54 7.38 75.74
C LEU A 166 0.28 7.91 76.91
N ALA A 167 1.21 8.83 76.67
CA ALA A 167 1.97 9.47 77.73
C ALA A 167 1.06 10.40 78.56
N ASP A 168 0.24 11.22 77.88
CA ASP A 168 -0.70 12.14 78.54
C ASP A 168 -1.73 11.38 79.39
N LEU A 169 -2.31 10.29 78.87
CA LEU A 169 -3.28 9.45 79.59
C LEU A 169 -2.67 8.66 80.76
N LYS A 170 -1.35 8.44 80.76
CA LYS A 170 -0.63 7.76 81.84
C LYS A 170 -0.02 8.72 82.85
N GLY A 171 -0.02 10.02 82.58
CA GLY A 171 0.47 11.03 83.50
C GLY A 171 -0.40 11.08 84.75
N ASP A 172 0.22 11.30 85.90
CA ASP A 172 -0.47 11.38 87.20
C ASP A 172 -1.48 12.54 87.27
N ASP A 173 -1.40 13.51 86.35
CA ASP A 173 -2.28 14.68 86.24
C ASP A 173 -3.57 14.42 85.42
N PHE A 174 -3.74 13.23 84.82
CA PHE A 174 -4.90 12.92 83.99
C PHE A 174 -6.12 12.53 84.83
N GLU A 175 -7.12 13.41 84.90
CA GLU A 175 -8.46 13.08 85.40
C GLU A 175 -9.44 12.82 84.25
N PRO A 176 -10.03 11.61 84.14
CA PRO A 176 -11.02 11.34 83.11
C PRO A 176 -12.29 12.16 83.36
N PRO A 177 -12.88 12.81 82.32
CA PRO A 177 -14.14 13.51 82.45
C PRO A 177 -15.26 12.58 82.99
N SER A 178 -16.12 13.11 83.86
CA SER A 178 -17.19 12.35 84.54
C SER A 178 -18.16 11.64 83.59
N ASP A 179 -18.35 12.21 82.40
CA ASP A 179 -19.35 11.77 81.42
C ASP A 179 -18.78 10.79 80.37
N THR A 180 -17.54 10.33 80.56
CA THR A 180 -16.85 9.39 79.65
C THR A 180 -17.65 8.11 79.43
N VAL A 181 -18.24 7.54 80.47
CA VAL A 181 -19.04 6.31 80.36
C VAL A 181 -20.32 6.56 79.57
N ALA A 182 -21.03 7.66 79.85
CA ALA A 182 -22.27 8.02 79.17
C ALA A 182 -22.03 8.23 77.67
N THR A 183 -21.08 9.09 77.32
CA THR A 183 -20.71 9.38 75.93
C THR A 183 -20.20 8.14 75.20
N THR A 184 -19.37 7.30 75.83
CA THR A 184 -18.88 6.05 75.21
C THR A 184 -20.03 5.12 74.85
N THR A 185 -21.06 5.00 75.70
CA THR A 185 -22.22 4.18 75.37
C THR A 185 -23.03 4.74 74.20
N GLU A 186 -23.14 6.07 74.08
CA GLU A 186 -23.79 6.72 72.95
C GLU A 186 -23.00 6.51 71.65
N TRP A 187 -21.68 6.69 71.66
CA TRP A 187 -20.80 6.42 70.52
C TRP A 187 -20.86 4.95 70.09
N ILE A 188 -20.90 4.00 71.02
CA ILE A 188 -21.06 2.57 70.71
C ILE A 188 -22.40 2.30 70.03
N ARG A 189 -23.51 2.90 70.51
CA ARG A 189 -24.82 2.76 69.86
C ARG A 189 -24.81 3.37 68.45
N GLY A 190 -24.22 4.57 68.30
CA GLY A 190 -24.06 5.24 67.00
C GLY A 190 -23.22 4.43 66.01
N ALA A 191 -22.09 3.88 66.45
CA ALA A 191 -21.22 3.04 65.63
C ALA A 191 -21.93 1.75 65.19
N LYS A 192 -22.70 1.09 66.07
CA LYS A 192 -23.53 -0.07 65.70
C LYS A 192 -24.57 0.30 64.64
N HIS A 193 -25.22 1.45 64.80
CA HIS A 193 -26.20 1.93 63.83
C HIS A 193 -25.56 2.21 62.46
N LEU A 194 -24.43 2.94 62.43
CA LEU A 194 -23.70 3.23 61.19
C LEU A 194 -23.19 1.95 60.52
N LYS A 195 -22.68 0.99 61.29
CA LYS A 195 -22.24 -0.31 60.75
C LYS A 195 -23.39 -1.07 60.09
N ALA A 196 -24.57 -1.08 60.71
CA ALA A 196 -25.78 -1.66 60.11
C ALA A 196 -26.17 -0.93 58.81
N LYS A 197 -26.06 0.41 58.77
CA LYS A 197 -26.32 1.21 57.58
C LYS A 197 -25.31 0.96 56.45
N VAL A 198 -24.02 0.83 56.76
CA VAL A 198 -23.00 0.48 55.77
C VAL A 198 -23.30 -0.88 55.15
N ALA A 199 -23.63 -1.89 55.96
CA ALA A 199 -24.03 -3.21 55.45
C ALA A 199 -25.28 -3.13 54.56
N GLU A 200 -26.31 -2.36 54.95
CA GLU A 200 -27.50 -2.11 54.13
C GLU A 200 -27.13 -1.45 52.78
N TYR A 201 -26.22 -0.47 52.78
CA TYR A 201 -25.78 0.19 51.55
C TYR A 201 -24.92 -0.71 50.66
N GLU A 202 -24.04 -1.54 51.24
CA GLU A 202 -23.29 -2.54 50.51
C GLU A 202 -24.23 -3.57 49.85
N GLU A 203 -25.25 -4.03 50.57
CA GLU A 203 -26.28 -4.92 50.03
C GLU A 203 -27.09 -4.23 48.91
N ARG A 204 -27.48 -2.97 49.09
CA ARG A 204 -28.17 -2.19 48.05
C ARG A 204 -27.29 -1.95 46.81
N ILE A 205 -25.99 -1.73 46.99
CA ILE A 205 -25.03 -1.60 45.89
C ILE A 205 -24.82 -2.95 45.20
N ALA A 206 -24.76 -4.04 45.96
CA ALA A 206 -24.66 -5.38 45.41
C ALA A 206 -25.91 -5.77 44.61
N ALA A 207 -27.10 -5.40 45.11
CA ALA A 207 -28.38 -5.61 44.44
C ALA A 207 -28.60 -4.66 43.24
N SER A 208 -28.03 -3.45 43.25
CA SER A 208 -28.12 -2.50 42.15
C SER A 208 -27.09 -2.74 41.05
N ARG A 209 -26.00 -3.46 41.35
CA ARG A 209 -25.07 -3.95 40.32
C ARG A 209 -25.78 -5.05 39.53
N PRO A 210 -26.12 -4.83 38.25
CA PRO A 210 -26.58 -5.93 37.43
C PRO A 210 -25.46 -6.98 37.41
N SER A 211 -25.80 -8.23 37.74
CA SER A 211 -24.89 -9.40 37.78
C SER A 211 -24.03 -9.57 36.51
N THR A 212 -24.33 -8.82 35.46
CA THR A 212 -23.71 -8.87 34.14
C THR A 212 -22.55 -7.87 33.97
N ALA A 213 -22.53 -6.72 34.65
CA ALA A 213 -21.67 -5.58 34.26
C ALA A 213 -20.16 -5.86 34.22
N GLY A 214 -19.64 -6.74 35.07
CA GLY A 214 -18.21 -7.10 35.08
C GLY A 214 -17.79 -8.05 33.96
N ASN A 215 -18.72 -8.86 33.44
CA ASN A 215 -18.41 -9.92 32.48
C ASN A 215 -18.99 -9.67 31.08
N THR A 216 -19.95 -8.75 30.89
CA THR A 216 -20.58 -8.53 29.57
C THR A 216 -19.57 -8.10 28.51
N PHE A 217 -18.65 -7.19 28.84
CA PHE A 217 -17.70 -6.65 27.86
C PHE A 217 -16.67 -7.71 27.44
N ALA A 218 -16.10 -8.43 28.40
CA ALA A 218 -15.16 -9.53 28.11
C ALA A 218 -15.83 -10.68 27.34
N ILE A 219 -17.08 -11.04 27.70
CA ILE A 219 -17.86 -12.05 26.97
C ILE A 219 -18.21 -11.56 25.57
N PHE A 220 -18.56 -10.28 25.40
CA PHE A 220 -18.86 -9.69 24.11
C PHE A 220 -17.62 -9.67 23.21
N HIS A 221 -16.47 -9.26 23.73
CA HIS A 221 -15.20 -9.27 23.02
C HIS A 221 -14.82 -10.68 22.54
N ARG A 222 -14.88 -11.66 23.45
CA ARG A 222 -14.59 -13.07 23.11
C ARG A 222 -15.57 -13.64 22.07
N LYS A 223 -16.84 -13.25 22.12
CA LYS A 223 -17.82 -13.62 21.10
C LYS A 223 -17.55 -12.90 19.77
N ALA A 224 -17.10 -11.65 19.80
CA ALA A 224 -16.75 -10.89 18.60
C ALA A 224 -15.55 -11.51 17.89
N GLU A 225 -14.50 -11.90 18.63
CA GLU A 225 -13.36 -12.66 18.10
C GLU A 225 -13.80 -13.99 17.49
N ALA A 226 -14.60 -14.79 18.21
CA ALA A 226 -15.09 -16.06 17.70
C ALA A 226 -15.93 -15.92 16.40
N VAL A 227 -16.70 -14.84 16.27
CA VAL A 227 -17.44 -14.52 15.03
C VAL A 227 -16.49 -14.10 13.92
N SER A 228 -15.42 -13.36 14.22
CA SER A 228 -14.39 -13.00 13.25
C SER A 228 -13.71 -14.25 12.69
N ASP A 229 -13.26 -15.16 13.56
CA ASP A 229 -12.62 -16.42 13.16
C ASP A 229 -13.56 -17.27 12.30
N GLN A 230 -14.84 -17.33 12.66
CA GLN A 230 -15.85 -18.04 11.87
C GLN A 230 -16.05 -17.41 10.48
N ARG A 231 -16.02 -16.08 10.37
CA ARG A 231 -16.13 -15.37 9.09
C ARG A 231 -14.92 -15.63 8.20
N GLU A 232 -13.72 -15.59 8.76
CA GLU A 232 -12.50 -15.91 8.00
C GLU A 232 -12.51 -17.35 7.51
N ARG A 233 -12.90 -18.28 8.39
CA ARG A 233 -13.02 -19.69 8.02
C ARG A 233 -14.09 -19.90 6.94
N PHE A 234 -15.23 -19.22 7.03
CA PHE A 234 -16.27 -19.24 6.02
C PHE A 234 -15.77 -18.69 4.69
N ALA A 235 -15.10 -17.53 4.70
CA ALA A 235 -14.54 -16.92 3.49
C ALA A 235 -13.52 -17.85 2.80
N ARG A 236 -12.68 -18.53 3.58
CA ARG A 236 -11.75 -19.55 3.06
C ARG A 236 -12.48 -20.73 2.45
N LEU A 237 -13.46 -21.30 3.15
CA LEU A 237 -14.28 -22.41 2.65
C LEU A 237 -15.06 -22.02 1.39
N GLU A 238 -15.57 -20.79 1.33
CA GLU A 238 -16.25 -20.27 0.15
C GLU A 238 -15.29 -20.11 -1.03
N ALA A 239 -14.06 -19.65 -0.80
CA ALA A 239 -13.02 -19.59 -1.82
C ALA A 239 -12.64 -20.98 -2.34
N GLU A 240 -12.48 -21.96 -1.44
CA GLU A 240 -12.24 -23.36 -1.80
C GLU A 240 -13.42 -23.93 -2.62
N LEU A 241 -14.67 -23.71 -2.20
CA LEU A 241 -15.87 -24.14 -2.94
C LEU A 241 -16.00 -23.46 -4.30
N ARG A 242 -15.67 -22.16 -4.41
CA ARG A 242 -15.67 -21.45 -5.69
C ARG A 242 -14.69 -22.04 -6.69
N ALA A 243 -13.57 -22.61 -6.24
CA ALA A 243 -12.64 -23.30 -7.14
C ALA A 243 -13.26 -24.58 -7.77
N PHE A 244 -14.26 -25.17 -7.13
CA PHE A 244 -14.99 -26.34 -7.64
C PHE A 244 -16.29 -25.98 -8.37
N ASN A 245 -16.71 -24.71 -8.37
CA ASN A 245 -17.92 -24.29 -9.07
C ASN A 245 -17.80 -24.55 -10.58
N GLY A 246 -18.75 -25.32 -11.13
CA GLY A 246 -18.78 -25.69 -12.56
C GLY A 246 -18.23 -27.09 -12.86
N LEU A 247 -17.60 -27.75 -11.88
CA LEU A 247 -17.19 -29.15 -11.99
C LEU A 247 -18.37 -30.10 -11.69
N PRO A 248 -18.56 -31.18 -12.47
CA PRO A 248 -19.55 -32.20 -12.15
C PRO A 248 -19.16 -32.97 -10.88
N ALA A 249 -20.17 -33.50 -10.18
CA ALA A 249 -20.00 -34.19 -8.89
C ALA A 249 -19.18 -35.49 -8.98
N ASP A 250 -19.11 -36.12 -10.17
CA ASP A 250 -18.26 -37.30 -10.40
C ASP A 250 -16.79 -36.88 -10.62
N PRO A 251 -15.83 -37.35 -9.80
CA PRO A 251 -14.41 -37.00 -9.92
C PRO A 251 -13.79 -37.38 -11.27
N ARG A 252 -14.27 -38.44 -11.94
CA ARG A 252 -13.76 -38.80 -13.28
C ARG A 252 -14.22 -37.79 -14.34
N ALA A 253 -15.49 -37.39 -14.29
CA ALA A 253 -16.05 -36.37 -15.17
C ALA A 253 -15.43 -34.98 -14.91
N ALA A 254 -15.14 -34.63 -13.65
CA ALA A 254 -14.50 -33.37 -13.29
C ALA A 254 -13.07 -33.28 -13.87
N ARG A 255 -12.27 -34.34 -13.75
CA ARG A 255 -10.92 -34.41 -14.35
C ARG A 255 -10.97 -34.21 -15.86
N LYS A 256 -11.92 -34.83 -16.54
CA LYS A 256 -12.10 -34.67 -17.98
C LYS A 256 -12.38 -33.22 -18.37
N LYS A 257 -13.30 -32.54 -17.67
CA LYS A 257 -13.57 -31.11 -17.91
C LYS A 257 -12.37 -30.20 -17.65
N VAL A 258 -11.57 -30.49 -16.63
CA VAL A 258 -10.34 -29.71 -16.33
C VAL A 258 -9.33 -29.87 -17.46
N GLU A 259 -9.12 -31.08 -17.96
CA GLU A 259 -8.23 -31.31 -19.10
C GLU A 259 -8.73 -30.65 -20.38
N GLU A 260 -10.03 -30.71 -20.66
CA GLU A 260 -10.65 -29.98 -21.79
C GLU A 260 -10.42 -28.47 -21.69
N ALA A 261 -10.58 -27.88 -20.50
CA ALA A 261 -10.32 -26.46 -20.26
C ALA A 261 -8.83 -26.10 -20.41
N ARG A 262 -7.92 -26.96 -19.96
CA ARG A 262 -6.46 -26.79 -20.14
C ARG A 262 -6.07 -26.83 -21.62
N GLU A 263 -6.65 -27.74 -22.39
CA GLU A 263 -6.46 -27.86 -23.83
C GLU A 263 -6.90 -26.57 -24.54
N GLN A 264 -8.06 -26.02 -24.16
CA GLN A 264 -8.57 -24.76 -24.70
C GLN A 264 -7.66 -23.58 -24.33
N LEU A 265 -7.19 -23.51 -23.08
CA LEU A 265 -6.26 -22.48 -22.64
C LEU A 265 -4.98 -22.53 -23.48
N ARG A 266 -4.37 -23.71 -23.66
CA ARG A 266 -3.18 -23.88 -24.52
C ARG A 266 -3.42 -23.40 -25.94
N LYS A 267 -4.57 -23.74 -26.54
CA LYS A 267 -4.94 -23.27 -27.89
C LYS A 267 -5.09 -21.75 -27.97
N LEU A 268 -5.67 -21.13 -26.95
CA LEU A 268 -5.80 -19.67 -26.89
C LEU A 268 -4.45 -19.00 -26.66
N THR A 269 -3.58 -19.58 -25.83
CA THR A 269 -2.22 -19.12 -25.60
C THR A 269 -1.39 -19.18 -26.87
N THR A 270 -1.38 -20.31 -27.59
CA THR A 270 -0.65 -20.41 -28.86
C THR A 270 -1.21 -19.48 -29.93
N LYS A 271 -2.53 -19.27 -29.96
CA LYS A 271 -3.14 -18.28 -30.86
C LYS A 271 -2.73 -16.86 -30.50
N ARG A 272 -2.73 -16.51 -29.20
CA ARG A 272 -2.26 -15.22 -28.69
C ARG A 272 -0.80 -15.01 -29.07
N ASP A 273 0.05 -16.00 -28.82
CA ASP A 273 1.48 -15.93 -29.06
C ASP A 273 1.77 -15.77 -30.56
N ARG A 274 1.05 -16.50 -31.41
CA ARG A 274 1.12 -16.33 -32.87
C ARG A 274 0.66 -14.95 -33.35
N VAL A 275 -0.41 -14.41 -32.78
CA VAL A 275 -0.87 -13.04 -33.11
C VAL A 275 0.14 -12.01 -32.62
N PHE A 276 0.78 -12.24 -31.47
CA PHE A 276 1.86 -11.40 -30.97
C PHE A 276 3.09 -11.46 -31.86
N GLU A 277 3.53 -12.65 -32.28
CA GLU A 277 4.64 -12.83 -33.23
C GLU A 277 4.36 -12.10 -34.55
N GLN A 278 3.14 -12.20 -35.07
CA GLN A 278 2.69 -11.48 -36.29
C GLN A 278 2.58 -9.94 -36.12
N MET A 279 2.62 -9.42 -34.90
CA MET A 279 2.66 -7.98 -34.62
C MET A 279 4.08 -7.46 -34.38
N VAL A 280 5.06 -8.36 -34.21
CA VAL A 280 6.47 -8.04 -33.92
C VAL A 280 7.36 -8.19 -35.16
N GLU A 281 6.93 -8.97 -36.17
CA GLU A 281 7.46 -8.95 -37.56
C GLU A 281 6.83 -7.81 -38.40
#